data_AF-A0A6M8HX57-F1
#
_entry.id   AF-A0A6M8HX57-F1
#
_cell.length_a   1.000
_cell.length_b   1.000
_cell.length_c   1.000
_cell.angle_alpha   90.00
_cell.angle_beta   90.00
_cell.angle_gamma   90.00
#
_symmetry.space_group_name_H-M   'P 1'
#
loop_
_entity.id
_entity.type
_entity.pdbx_description
1 polymer ?
#
loop_
_entity_poly.entity_id
_entity_poly.type
_entity_poly.pdbx_seq_one_letter_code
_entity_poly.pdbx_strand_id
1 'polypeptide(L)'
;MRVRAYIIARRYTYRDPHAARAALDELVKSQGWTSAASRIEADPLQLGELRGKEGLFAGAKARAERVAAQRAAGAIGSSLERIGEAEARAERSYRTGVEAQRMADATGIPRLSAAAEAAIGVVAAEPDEKARAVAWRAVQADERVSGELWAFGAAVEQRFGEEGVRAMLRTGGRRGAGTAASVTPKQRPELDRVAELTAALKSGEQADTSLTQRKAENERQGQRRGLRT
;
A
#
# COMPACT_ATOMS: atom_id res chain seq x y z
N MET A 1 -10.77 -3.11 -13.86
CA MET A 1 -11.74 -2.06 -13.46
C MET A 1 -12.46 -1.37 -14.63
N ARG A 2 -12.11 -1.63 -15.90
CA ARG A 2 -12.78 -1.13 -17.13
C ARG A 2 -14.25 -1.55 -17.33
N VAL A 3 -14.84 -2.32 -16.41
CA VAL A 3 -16.12 -3.04 -16.59
C VAL A 3 -17.31 -2.28 -16.00
N ARG A 4 -17.12 -1.19 -15.22
CA ARG A 4 -18.25 -0.46 -14.60
C ARG A 4 -18.77 0.74 -15.41
N ALA A 5 -17.94 1.36 -16.23
CA ALA A 5 -18.36 2.33 -17.26
C ALA A 5 -19.32 1.69 -18.29
N TYR A 6 -19.17 0.39 -18.49
CA TYR A 6 -19.84 -0.46 -19.45
C TYR A 6 -21.36 -0.57 -19.26
N ILE A 7 -21.89 -0.34 -18.05
CA ILE A 7 -23.29 -0.62 -17.71
C ILE A 7 -24.21 0.57 -18.00
N ILE A 8 -23.70 1.81 -17.92
CA ILE A 8 -24.55 3.00 -18.01
C ILE A 8 -24.83 3.41 -19.48
N ALA A 9 -23.88 3.18 -20.40
CA ALA A 9 -24.02 3.65 -21.79
C ALA A 9 -24.58 2.61 -22.79
N ARG A 10 -24.57 1.30 -22.50
CA ARG A 10 -24.40 0.32 -23.59
C ARG A 10 -25.65 -0.43 -24.10
N ARG A 11 -26.87 -0.16 -23.64
CA ARG A 11 -28.04 -0.83 -24.27
C ARG A 11 -29.26 0.02 -24.55
N TYR A 12 -29.45 1.17 -23.91
CA TYR A 12 -30.71 1.92 -24.05
C TYR A 12 -30.56 3.37 -24.54
N THR A 13 -29.32 3.89 -24.65
CA THR A 13 -29.07 5.29 -25.00
C THR A 13 -28.97 5.51 -26.51
N TYR A 14 -28.04 4.81 -27.18
CA TYR A 14 -27.75 4.99 -28.61
C TYR A 14 -28.39 3.90 -29.46
N ARG A 15 -28.73 4.27 -30.70
CA ARG A 15 -29.27 3.37 -31.73
C ARG A 15 -28.28 2.28 -32.12
N ASP A 16 -27.00 2.66 -32.22
CA ASP A 16 -25.87 1.74 -32.32
C ASP A 16 -24.93 1.92 -31.11
N PRO A 17 -25.10 1.10 -30.05
CA PRO A 17 -24.25 1.17 -28.86
C PRO A 17 -22.79 0.77 -29.11
N HIS A 18 -22.48 0.04 -30.19
CA HIS A 18 -21.11 -0.37 -30.51
C HIS A 18 -20.36 0.77 -31.19
N ALA A 19 -20.97 1.42 -32.17
CA ALA A 19 -20.40 2.60 -32.82
C ALA A 19 -20.20 3.75 -31.82
N ALA A 20 -21.20 4.01 -30.97
CA ALA A 20 -21.11 5.07 -29.95
C ALA A 20 -19.98 4.83 -28.95
N ARG A 21 -19.74 3.57 -28.59
CA ARG A 21 -18.59 3.22 -27.75
C ARG A 21 -17.27 3.48 -28.44
N ALA A 22 -17.12 3.07 -29.71
CA ALA A 22 -15.88 3.29 -30.45
C ALA A 22 -15.57 4.78 -30.60
N ALA A 23 -16.59 5.60 -30.89
CA ALA A 23 -16.46 7.06 -30.95
C ALA A 23 -16.04 7.65 -29.59
N LEU A 24 -16.62 7.18 -28.50
CA LEU A 24 -16.27 7.61 -27.15
C LEU A 24 -14.83 7.21 -26.77
N ASP A 25 -14.43 5.97 -27.07
CA ASP A 25 -13.09 5.46 -26.78
C ASP A 25 -12.03 6.30 -27.55
N GLU A 26 -12.31 6.68 -28.80
CA GLU A 26 -11.41 7.55 -29.59
C GLU A 26 -11.39 9.00 -29.09
N LEU A 27 -12.54 9.53 -28.67
CA LEU A 27 -12.62 10.88 -28.09
C LEU A 27 -11.81 10.99 -26.79
N VAL A 28 -11.96 10.00 -25.89
CA VAL A 28 -11.18 9.94 -24.65
C VAL A 28 -9.69 9.77 -24.94
N LYS A 29 -9.33 8.92 -25.90
CA LYS A 29 -7.93 8.70 -26.29
C LYS A 29 -7.27 9.96 -26.85
N SER A 30 -7.99 10.75 -27.64
CA SER A 30 -7.45 11.94 -28.30
C SER A 30 -7.38 13.16 -27.38
N GLN A 31 -8.32 13.32 -26.45
CA GLN A 31 -8.49 14.55 -25.68
C GLN A 31 -8.43 14.37 -24.16
N GLY A 32 -8.37 13.14 -23.68
CA GLY A 32 -8.45 12.82 -22.26
C GLY A 32 -9.89 12.85 -21.72
N TRP A 33 -10.05 12.30 -20.52
CA TRP A 33 -11.35 12.09 -19.89
C TRP A 33 -12.16 13.38 -19.64
N THR A 34 -11.51 14.44 -19.14
CA THR A 34 -12.17 15.70 -18.78
C THR A 34 -12.72 16.40 -20.01
N SER A 35 -11.91 16.59 -21.05
CA SER A 35 -12.34 17.23 -22.28
C SER A 35 -13.38 16.40 -23.03
N ALA A 36 -13.26 15.07 -23.02
CA ALA A 36 -14.29 14.18 -23.56
C ALA A 36 -15.62 14.33 -22.80
N ALA A 37 -15.59 14.39 -21.47
CA ALA A 37 -16.79 14.57 -20.65
C ALA A 37 -17.53 15.86 -20.98
N SER A 38 -16.82 17.00 -21.01
CA SER A 38 -17.43 18.31 -21.32
C SER A 38 -18.04 18.35 -22.73
N ARG A 39 -17.41 17.69 -23.72
CA ARG A 39 -17.94 17.63 -25.08
C ARG A 39 -19.21 16.79 -25.19
N ILE A 40 -19.25 15.65 -24.50
CA ILE A 40 -20.44 14.78 -24.53
C ILE A 40 -21.59 15.38 -23.73
N GLU A 41 -21.32 16.14 -22.67
CA GLU A 41 -22.36 16.93 -21.99
C GLU A 41 -22.95 18.02 -22.87
N ALA A 42 -22.11 18.71 -23.66
CA ALA A 42 -22.57 19.74 -24.57
C ALA A 42 -23.36 19.16 -25.75
N ASP A 43 -22.92 18.03 -26.31
CA ASP A 43 -23.57 17.41 -27.46
C ASP A 43 -23.40 15.87 -27.45
N PRO A 44 -24.38 15.14 -26.89
CA PRO A 44 -24.35 13.68 -26.88
C PRO A 44 -24.48 13.05 -28.27
N LEU A 45 -24.97 13.78 -29.28
CA LEU A 45 -25.18 13.24 -30.63
C LEU A 45 -23.86 12.99 -31.37
N GLN A 46 -22.74 13.52 -30.87
CA GLN A 46 -21.40 13.26 -31.39
C GLN A 46 -21.00 11.78 -31.26
N LEU A 47 -21.61 11.05 -30.33
CA LEU A 47 -21.43 9.59 -30.21
C LEU A 47 -22.39 8.81 -31.13
N GLY A 48 -23.39 9.47 -31.72
CA GLY A 48 -24.33 8.87 -32.65
C GLY A 48 -25.80 9.13 -32.29
N GLU A 49 -26.71 8.59 -33.11
CA GLU A 49 -28.14 8.78 -32.91
C GLU A 49 -28.64 8.12 -31.62
N LEU A 50 -29.45 8.87 -30.85
CA LEU A 50 -30.17 8.32 -29.70
C LEU A 50 -31.31 7.39 -30.11
N ARG A 51 -31.66 6.43 -29.25
CA ARG A 51 -32.83 5.55 -29.46
C ARG A 51 -34.15 6.33 -29.44
N GLY A 52 -35.20 5.70 -29.95
CA GLY A 52 -36.52 6.29 -30.06
C GLY A 52 -36.64 7.32 -31.18
N LYS A 53 -37.84 7.87 -31.36
CA LYS A 53 -38.16 8.89 -32.37
C LYS A 53 -38.99 10.01 -31.76
N GLU A 54 -38.82 11.21 -32.28
CA GLU A 54 -39.64 12.37 -31.97
C GLU A 54 -40.51 12.73 -33.18
N GLY A 55 -41.50 13.58 -32.96
CA GLY A 55 -42.38 14.09 -34.02
C GLY A 55 -43.80 13.52 -33.99
N LEU A 56 -44.67 14.14 -34.79
CA LEU A 56 -46.12 13.92 -34.79
C LEU A 56 -46.49 12.46 -35.10
N PHE A 57 -45.72 11.79 -35.97
CA PHE A 57 -45.95 10.40 -36.40
C PHE A 57 -45.25 9.35 -35.52
N ALA A 58 -44.49 9.75 -34.50
CA ALA A 58 -43.85 8.79 -33.59
C ALA A 58 -44.87 8.22 -32.59
N GLY A 59 -45.01 6.89 -32.57
CA GLY A 59 -45.86 6.19 -31.60
C GLY A 59 -45.36 6.38 -30.16
N ALA A 60 -46.25 6.19 -29.17
CA ALA A 60 -45.98 6.43 -27.75
C ALA A 60 -44.71 5.72 -27.23
N LYS A 61 -44.49 4.46 -27.67
CA LYS A 61 -43.29 3.69 -27.32
C LYS A 61 -42.00 4.35 -27.81
N ALA A 62 -41.97 4.82 -29.06
CA ALA A 62 -40.79 5.44 -29.65
C ALA A 62 -40.46 6.79 -28.99
N ARG A 63 -41.47 7.54 -28.55
CA ARG A 63 -41.28 8.78 -27.77
C ARG A 63 -40.74 8.50 -26.37
N ALA A 64 -41.28 7.48 -25.69
CA ALA A 64 -40.79 7.07 -24.37
C ALA A 64 -39.32 6.59 -24.41
N GLU A 65 -38.96 5.82 -25.43
CA GLU A 65 -37.57 5.40 -25.67
C GLU A 65 -36.63 6.59 -25.88
N ARG A 66 -37.08 7.63 -26.57
CA ARG A 66 -36.28 8.84 -26.78
C ARG A 66 -36.04 9.61 -25.48
N VAL A 67 -37.08 9.83 -24.68
CA VAL A 67 -36.95 10.52 -23.38
C VAL A 67 -35.98 9.75 -22.46
N ALA A 68 -36.09 8.42 -22.44
CA ALA A 68 -35.16 7.59 -21.68
C ALA A 68 -33.72 7.72 -22.19
N ALA A 69 -33.52 7.72 -23.51
CA ALA A 69 -32.22 7.89 -24.14
C ALA A 69 -31.58 9.26 -23.83
N GLN A 70 -32.35 10.35 -23.87
CA GLN A 70 -31.86 11.69 -23.52
C GLN A 70 -31.43 11.78 -22.06
N ARG A 71 -32.23 11.23 -21.14
CA ARG A 71 -31.87 11.19 -19.71
C ARG A 71 -30.58 10.40 -19.47
N ALA A 72 -30.45 9.24 -20.14
CA ALA A 72 -29.25 8.44 -20.04
C ALA A 72 -28.02 9.13 -20.66
N ALA A 73 -28.21 9.88 -21.75
CA ALA A 73 -27.16 10.64 -22.41
C ALA A 73 -26.61 11.75 -21.50
N GLY A 74 -27.48 12.48 -20.80
CA GLY A 74 -27.07 13.52 -19.85
C GLY A 74 -26.25 13.00 -18.65
N ALA A 75 -26.30 11.71 -18.34
CA ALA A 75 -25.50 11.10 -17.27
C ALA A 75 -24.10 10.66 -17.72
N ILE A 76 -23.77 10.80 -19.02
CA ILE A 76 -22.52 10.26 -19.57
C ILE A 76 -21.31 11.10 -19.11
N GLY A 77 -21.35 12.44 -19.18
CA GLY A 77 -20.19 13.28 -18.83
C GLY A 77 -19.75 13.10 -17.39
N SER A 78 -20.63 13.33 -16.41
CA SER A 78 -20.35 13.02 -15.00
C SER A 78 -19.85 11.58 -14.74
N SER A 79 -20.26 10.59 -15.56
CA SER A 79 -19.71 9.23 -15.46
C SER A 79 -18.28 9.14 -15.99
N LEU A 80 -17.98 9.83 -17.09
CA LEU A 80 -16.63 9.94 -17.65
C LEU A 80 -15.67 10.66 -16.71
N GLU A 81 -16.11 11.73 -16.05
CA GLU A 81 -15.29 12.44 -15.05
C GLU A 81 -14.88 11.51 -13.91
N ARG A 82 -15.86 10.79 -13.31
CA ARG A 82 -15.57 9.82 -12.24
C ARG A 82 -14.59 8.73 -12.68
N ILE A 83 -14.68 8.28 -13.93
CA ILE A 83 -13.75 7.29 -14.47
C ILE A 83 -12.36 7.91 -14.62
N GLY A 84 -12.27 9.10 -15.21
CA GLY A 84 -11.01 9.83 -15.36
C GLY A 84 -10.33 10.10 -14.02
N GLU A 85 -11.08 10.51 -13.00
CA GLU A 85 -10.56 10.68 -11.64
C GLU A 85 -10.04 9.37 -11.04
N ALA A 86 -10.77 8.27 -11.24
CA ALA A 86 -10.37 6.96 -10.75
C ALA A 86 -9.10 6.46 -11.45
N GLU A 87 -8.99 6.64 -12.77
CA GLU A 87 -7.78 6.29 -13.52
C GLU A 87 -6.60 7.16 -13.12
N ALA A 88 -6.79 8.48 -13.02
CA ALA A 88 -5.75 9.41 -12.60
C ALA A 88 -5.28 9.12 -11.16
N ARG A 89 -6.20 8.76 -10.26
CA ARG A 89 -5.85 8.32 -8.90
C ARG A 89 -5.04 7.03 -8.93
N ALA A 90 -5.46 6.04 -9.72
CA ALA A 90 -4.74 4.78 -9.86
C ALA A 90 -3.33 4.98 -10.44
N GLU A 91 -3.19 5.83 -11.44
CA GLU A 91 -1.90 6.16 -12.04
C GLU A 91 -0.97 6.85 -11.04
N ARG A 92 -1.49 7.85 -10.29
CA ARG A 92 -0.73 8.52 -9.23
C ARG A 92 -0.29 7.52 -8.16
N SER A 93 -1.21 6.71 -7.64
CA SER A 93 -0.89 5.68 -6.64
C SER A 93 0.16 4.69 -7.16
N TYR A 94 0.06 4.26 -8.41
CA TYR A 94 1.04 3.37 -9.03
C TYR A 94 2.41 4.04 -9.12
N ARG A 95 2.48 5.28 -9.63
CA ARG A 95 3.72 6.04 -9.78
C ARG A 95 4.39 6.27 -8.43
N THR A 96 3.65 6.76 -7.44
CA THR A 96 4.14 6.94 -6.07
C THR A 96 4.62 5.63 -5.47
N GLY A 97 3.93 4.51 -5.72
CA GLY A 97 4.36 3.18 -5.28
C GLY A 97 5.69 2.75 -5.92
N VAL A 98 5.85 2.97 -7.23
CA VAL A 98 7.10 2.68 -7.94
C VAL A 98 8.26 3.56 -7.45
N GLU A 99 8.02 4.85 -7.24
CA GLU A 99 9.01 5.78 -6.72
C GLU A 99 9.43 5.40 -5.30
N ALA A 100 8.47 5.09 -4.43
CA ALA A 100 8.75 4.61 -3.07
C ALA A 100 9.59 3.34 -3.09
N GLN A 101 9.24 2.36 -3.95
CA GLN A 101 10.03 1.13 -4.10
C GLN A 101 11.45 1.42 -4.59
N ARG A 102 11.62 2.32 -5.56
CA ARG A 102 12.94 2.72 -6.06
C ARG A 102 13.80 3.37 -4.97
N MET A 103 13.22 4.24 -4.15
CA MET A 103 13.92 4.87 -3.03
C MET A 103 14.30 3.83 -1.96
N ALA A 104 13.39 2.90 -1.65
CA ALA A 104 13.66 1.81 -0.73
C ALA A 104 14.81 0.92 -1.23
N ASP A 105 14.79 0.52 -2.50
CA ASP A 105 15.82 -0.33 -3.09
C ASP A 105 17.20 0.35 -3.15
N ALA A 106 17.21 1.69 -3.34
CA ALA A 106 18.42 2.51 -3.30
C ALA A 106 19.00 2.66 -1.89
N THR A 107 18.24 2.35 -0.84
CA THR A 107 18.71 2.44 0.55
C THR A 107 19.67 1.29 0.85
N GLY A 108 20.96 1.59 0.92
CA GLY A 108 21.98 0.64 1.38
C GLY A 108 21.83 0.35 2.87
N ILE A 109 21.97 -0.91 3.26
CA ILE A 109 22.00 -1.28 4.69
C ILE A 109 23.47 -1.27 5.14
N PRO A 110 23.84 -0.49 6.17
CA PRO A 110 25.20 -0.44 6.65
C PRO A 110 25.59 -1.79 7.25
N ARG A 111 26.83 -2.21 7.01
CA ARG A 111 27.39 -3.38 7.68
C ARG A 111 27.74 -3.00 9.13
N LEU A 112 27.32 -3.83 10.07
CA LEU A 112 27.69 -3.68 11.47
C LEU A 112 29.18 -3.91 11.67
N SER A 113 29.79 -3.20 12.62
CA SER A 113 31.15 -3.52 13.06
C SER A 113 31.20 -4.90 13.75
N ALA A 114 32.40 -5.48 13.83
CA ALA A 114 32.58 -6.75 14.54
C ALA A 114 32.15 -6.67 16.01
N ALA A 115 32.34 -5.51 16.65
CA ALA A 115 31.88 -5.26 18.02
C ALA A 115 30.35 -5.27 18.10
N ALA A 116 29.65 -4.58 17.19
CA ALA A 116 28.20 -4.56 17.15
C ALA A 116 27.60 -5.94 16.82
N GLU A 117 28.19 -6.68 15.88
CA GLU A 117 27.80 -8.06 15.57
C GLU A 117 27.99 -9.00 16.78
N ALA A 118 29.09 -8.88 17.51
CA ALA A 118 29.34 -9.69 18.70
C ALA A 118 28.35 -9.33 19.82
N ALA A 119 28.13 -8.04 20.07
CA ALA A 119 27.22 -7.55 21.10
C ALA A 119 25.78 -8.02 20.88
N ILE A 120 25.26 -7.91 19.65
CA ILE A 120 23.92 -8.42 19.33
C ILE A 120 23.87 -9.95 19.31
N GLY A 121 24.99 -10.62 18.98
CA GLY A 121 25.13 -12.07 19.09
C GLY A 121 24.93 -12.58 20.52
N VAL A 122 25.44 -11.86 21.52
CA VAL A 122 25.19 -12.18 22.94
C VAL A 122 23.71 -12.09 23.27
N VAL A 123 23.04 -11.01 22.85
CA VAL A 123 21.59 -10.84 23.07
C VAL A 123 20.80 -11.98 22.42
N ALA A 124 21.16 -12.38 21.20
CA ALA A 124 20.50 -13.47 20.48
C ALA A 124 20.72 -14.84 21.14
N ALA A 125 21.87 -15.05 21.77
CA ALA A 125 22.21 -16.31 22.42
C ALA A 125 21.46 -16.54 23.74
N GLU A 126 20.92 -15.49 24.38
CA GLU A 126 20.22 -15.61 25.66
C GLU A 126 18.85 -16.28 25.50
N PRO A 127 18.62 -17.47 26.10
CA PRO A 127 17.33 -18.15 26.04
C PRO A 127 16.30 -17.55 27.00
N ASP A 128 16.75 -16.99 28.13
CA ASP A 128 15.90 -16.36 29.14
C ASP A 128 15.60 -14.90 28.78
N GLU A 129 14.33 -14.52 28.89
CA GLU A 129 13.86 -13.16 28.58
C GLU A 129 14.50 -12.12 29.50
N LYS A 130 14.70 -12.44 30.79
CA LYS A 130 15.34 -11.51 31.73
C LYS A 130 16.82 -11.36 31.45
N ALA A 131 17.54 -12.46 31.19
CA ALA A 131 18.95 -12.42 30.79
C ALA A 131 19.14 -11.64 29.48
N ARG A 132 18.26 -11.84 28.50
CA ARG A 132 18.25 -11.09 27.23
C ARG A 132 18.06 -9.60 27.44
N ALA A 133 17.13 -9.19 28.31
CA ALA A 133 16.92 -7.79 28.64
C ALA A 133 18.16 -7.15 29.29
N VAL A 134 18.88 -7.89 30.15
CA VAL A 134 20.13 -7.43 30.76
C VAL A 134 21.22 -7.28 29.71
N ALA A 135 21.40 -8.27 28.85
CA ALA A 135 22.34 -8.20 27.73
C ALA A 135 22.03 -7.00 26.82
N TRP A 136 20.75 -6.78 26.48
CA TRP A 136 20.32 -5.63 25.68
C TRP A 136 20.67 -4.29 26.33
N ARG A 137 20.46 -4.14 27.65
CA ARG A 137 20.87 -2.91 28.36
C ARG A 137 22.38 -2.68 28.33
N ALA A 138 23.18 -3.75 28.37
CA ALA A 138 24.63 -3.63 28.25
C ALA A 138 25.05 -3.16 26.85
N VAL A 139 24.37 -3.65 25.79
CA VAL A 139 24.55 -3.15 24.42
C VAL A 139 24.19 -1.66 24.33
N GLN A 140 23.07 -1.26 24.92
CA GLN A 140 22.61 0.14 24.89
C GLN A 140 23.52 1.09 25.67
N ALA A 141 24.31 0.60 26.64
CA ALA A 141 25.24 1.40 27.41
C ALA A 141 26.52 1.78 26.63
N ASP A 142 26.83 1.05 25.55
CA ASP A 142 27.88 1.43 24.60
C ASP A 142 27.26 2.32 23.50
N GLU A 143 27.50 3.63 23.60
CA GLU A 143 26.94 4.62 22.67
C GLU A 143 27.31 4.35 21.20
N ARG A 144 28.51 3.82 20.96
CA ARG A 144 28.97 3.53 19.60
C ARG A 144 28.21 2.36 19.02
N VAL A 145 28.13 1.26 19.76
CA VAL A 145 27.40 0.06 19.32
C VAL A 145 25.90 0.36 19.18
N SER A 146 25.31 1.05 20.15
CA SER A 146 23.92 1.48 20.13
C SER A 146 23.61 2.34 18.89
N GLY A 147 24.48 3.30 18.56
CA GLY A 147 24.35 4.13 17.36
C GLY A 147 24.43 3.33 16.06
N GLU A 148 25.34 2.35 15.96
CA GLU A 148 25.43 1.45 14.81
C GLU A 148 24.17 0.59 14.63
N LEU A 149 23.65 0.01 15.72
CA LEU A 149 22.43 -0.80 15.69
C LEU A 149 21.20 0.03 15.33
N TRP A 150 21.12 1.28 15.80
CA TRP A 150 20.05 2.21 15.42
C TRP A 150 20.10 2.53 13.93
N ALA A 151 21.26 2.89 13.40
CA ALA A 151 21.44 3.19 11.98
C ALA A 151 21.13 1.98 11.08
N PHE A 152 21.54 0.78 11.52
CA PHE A 152 21.18 -0.47 10.86
C PHE A 152 19.66 -0.70 10.86
N GLY A 153 19.00 -0.61 12.01
CA GLY A 153 17.56 -0.79 12.13
C GLY A 153 16.76 0.18 11.26
N ALA A 154 17.15 1.47 11.28
CA ALA A 154 16.53 2.50 10.44
C ALA A 154 16.69 2.21 8.94
N ALA A 155 17.87 1.78 8.50
CA ALA A 155 18.10 1.43 7.09
C ALA A 155 17.31 0.19 6.66
N VAL A 156 17.15 -0.81 7.55
CA VAL A 156 16.31 -1.99 7.28
C VAL A 156 14.84 -1.60 7.16
N GLU A 157 14.32 -0.78 8.08
CA GLU A 157 12.95 -0.28 8.03
C GLU A 157 12.69 0.57 6.78
N GLN A 158 13.66 1.41 6.38
CA GLN A 158 13.56 2.22 5.17
C GLN A 158 13.61 1.38 3.88
N ARG A 159 14.43 0.33 3.83
CA ARG A 159 14.58 -0.54 2.65
C ARG A 159 13.43 -1.53 2.48
N PHE A 160 12.93 -2.10 3.57
CA PHE A 160 11.96 -3.20 3.50
C PHE A 160 10.56 -2.82 3.96
N GLY A 161 10.41 -1.64 4.58
CA GLY A 161 9.16 -1.19 5.18
C GLY A 161 8.75 -2.07 6.37
N GLU A 162 7.65 -1.66 7.00
CA GLU A 162 7.17 -2.36 8.19
C GLU A 162 6.75 -3.82 7.90
N GLU A 163 6.09 -4.08 6.77
CA GLU A 163 5.67 -5.45 6.41
C GLU A 163 6.88 -6.36 6.13
N GLY A 164 7.94 -5.82 5.52
CA GLY A 164 9.18 -6.56 5.31
C GLY A 164 9.84 -6.93 6.63
N VAL A 165 9.94 -5.97 7.56
CA VAL A 165 10.44 -6.25 8.92
C VAL A 165 9.55 -7.26 9.63
N ARG A 166 8.21 -7.10 9.60
CA ARG A 166 7.27 -8.09 10.18
C ARG A 166 7.47 -9.48 9.57
N ALA A 167 7.71 -9.58 8.27
CA ALA A 167 7.99 -10.85 7.62
C ALA A 167 9.29 -11.50 8.14
N MET A 168 10.37 -10.72 8.29
CA MET A 168 11.62 -11.20 8.90
C MET A 168 11.38 -11.72 10.32
N LEU A 169 10.64 -10.99 11.14
CA LEU A 169 10.33 -11.36 12.52
C LEU A 169 9.45 -12.61 12.62
N ARG A 170 8.44 -12.77 11.77
CA ARG A 170 7.59 -13.99 11.74
C ARG A 170 8.41 -15.25 11.49
N THR A 171 9.49 -15.13 10.73
CA THR A 171 10.39 -16.25 10.45
C THR A 171 11.45 -16.43 11.53
N GLY A 172 11.58 -15.48 12.48
CA GLY A 172 12.64 -15.45 13.48
C GLY A 172 14.03 -15.29 12.87
N GLY A 173 14.14 -14.65 11.70
CA GLY A 173 15.41 -14.54 10.97
C GLY A 173 15.92 -15.88 10.40
N ARG A 174 15.06 -16.91 10.28
CA ARG A 174 15.44 -18.21 9.72
C ARG A 174 15.90 -18.06 8.27
N ARG A 175 17.08 -18.63 7.98
CA ARG A 175 17.67 -18.65 6.64
C ARG A 175 16.70 -19.24 5.61
N GLY A 176 16.62 -18.61 4.45
CA GLY A 176 15.76 -19.05 3.35
C GLY A 176 14.27 -18.77 3.54
N ALA A 177 13.80 -18.26 4.68
CA ALA A 177 12.38 -18.07 4.95
C ALA A 177 11.85 -16.68 4.54
N GLY A 178 12.70 -15.65 4.50
CA GLY A 178 12.32 -14.30 4.09
C GLY A 178 12.24 -14.15 2.57
N THR A 179 11.18 -13.52 2.05
CA THR A 179 11.12 -13.08 0.64
C THR A 179 10.93 -11.58 0.59
N ALA A 180 11.69 -10.92 -0.27
CA ALA A 180 11.55 -9.50 -0.57
C ALA A 180 11.57 -9.36 -2.10
N ALA A 181 10.59 -8.65 -2.67
CA ALA A 181 10.38 -8.58 -4.12
C ALA A 181 11.60 -8.04 -4.88
N SER A 182 12.41 -7.19 -4.25
CA SER A 182 13.60 -6.57 -4.82
C SER A 182 14.92 -7.31 -4.55
N VAL A 183 14.89 -8.46 -3.85
CA VAL A 183 16.08 -9.24 -3.53
C VAL A 183 16.25 -10.37 -4.52
N THR A 184 17.37 -10.37 -5.24
CA THR A 184 17.71 -11.45 -6.19
C THR A 184 18.15 -12.71 -5.44
N PRO A 185 18.09 -13.91 -6.08
CA PRO A 185 18.59 -15.14 -5.45
C PRO A 185 20.06 -15.07 -4.99
N LYS A 186 20.88 -14.27 -5.69
CA LYS A 186 22.29 -14.06 -5.33
C LYS A 186 22.47 -13.29 -4.02
N GLN A 187 21.51 -12.44 -3.66
CA GLN A 187 21.52 -11.61 -2.45
C GLN A 187 20.79 -12.27 -1.26
N ARG A 188 20.39 -13.54 -1.43
CA ARG A 188 19.66 -14.28 -0.40
C ARG A 188 20.48 -14.46 0.89
N PRO A 189 21.79 -14.79 0.85
CA PRO A 189 22.59 -14.88 2.07
C PRO A 189 22.64 -13.58 2.86
N GLU A 190 22.74 -12.44 2.18
CA GLU A 190 22.76 -11.11 2.79
C GLU A 190 21.40 -10.76 3.39
N LEU A 191 20.30 -11.07 2.70
CA LEU A 191 18.95 -10.91 3.24
C LEU A 191 18.74 -11.77 4.49
N ASP A 192 19.19 -13.03 4.47
CA ASP A 192 19.11 -13.92 5.61
C ASP A 192 19.90 -13.36 6.81
N ARG A 193 21.10 -12.82 6.56
CA ARG A 193 21.91 -12.19 7.60
C ARG A 193 21.24 -10.95 8.18
N VAL A 194 20.67 -10.10 7.33
CA VAL A 194 19.90 -8.93 7.78
C VAL A 194 18.71 -9.38 8.63
N ALA A 195 17.95 -10.37 8.18
CA ALA A 195 16.78 -10.87 8.90
C ALA A 195 17.15 -11.46 10.27
N GLU A 196 18.27 -12.19 10.37
CA GLU A 196 18.82 -12.70 11.63
C GLU A 196 19.15 -11.55 12.61
N LEU A 197 19.91 -10.55 12.14
CA LEU A 197 20.30 -9.40 12.96
C LEU A 197 19.09 -8.56 13.39
N THR A 198 18.13 -8.34 12.50
CA THR A 198 16.88 -7.64 12.81
C THR A 198 16.05 -8.40 13.84
N ALA A 199 15.97 -9.73 13.74
CA ALA A 199 15.26 -10.54 14.74
C ALA A 199 15.93 -10.45 16.11
N ALA A 200 17.26 -10.54 16.18
CA ALA A 200 18.02 -10.39 17.41
C ALA A 200 17.79 -9.01 18.05
N LEU A 201 17.89 -7.94 17.25
CA LEU A 201 17.66 -6.56 17.69
C LEU A 201 16.25 -6.39 18.29
N LYS A 202 15.20 -6.76 17.55
CA LYS A 202 13.82 -6.64 18.04
C LYS A 202 13.55 -7.53 19.25
N SER A 203 14.20 -8.69 19.36
CA SER A 203 14.08 -9.55 20.54
C SER A 203 14.65 -8.91 21.81
N GLY A 204 15.74 -8.14 21.69
CA GLY A 204 16.35 -7.39 22.79
C GLY A 204 15.46 -6.24 23.26
N GLU A 205 14.97 -5.43 22.31
CA GLU A 205 14.02 -4.33 22.57
C GLU A 205 12.75 -4.83 23.27
N GLN A 206 12.17 -5.93 22.79
CA GLN A 206 10.96 -6.53 23.36
C GLN A 206 11.22 -7.03 24.78
N ALA A 207 12.31 -7.77 25.00
CA ALA A 207 12.65 -8.30 26.32
C ALA A 207 12.83 -7.18 27.37
N ASP A 208 13.50 -6.08 26.99
CA ASP A 208 13.68 -4.93 27.88
C ASP A 208 12.38 -4.21 28.19
N THR A 209 11.53 -4.02 27.17
CA THR A 209 10.21 -3.40 27.32
C THR A 209 9.34 -4.24 28.25
N SER A 210 9.26 -5.56 28.03
CA SER A 210 8.48 -6.48 28.84
C SER A 210 8.98 -6.55 30.28
N LEU A 211 10.29 -6.57 30.51
CA LEU A 211 10.86 -6.54 31.86
C LEU A 211 10.52 -5.25 32.60
N THR A 212 10.57 -4.11 31.91
CA THR A 212 10.24 -2.80 32.48
C THR A 212 8.76 -2.70 32.83
N GLN A 213 7.87 -3.19 31.96
CA GLN A 213 6.43 -3.26 32.22
C GLN A 213 6.11 -4.14 33.44
N ARG A 214 6.72 -5.33 33.55
CA ARG A 214 6.52 -6.23 34.69
C ARG A 214 6.98 -5.61 36.01
N LYS A 215 8.10 -4.89 36.01
CA LYS A 215 8.59 -4.16 37.21
C LYS A 215 7.59 -3.09 37.65
N ALA A 216 7.14 -2.25 36.71
CA ALA A 216 6.16 -1.21 37.00
C ALA A 216 4.82 -1.78 37.51
N GLU A 217 4.39 -2.93 36.97
CA GLU A 217 3.17 -3.60 37.44
C GLU A 217 3.33 -4.13 38.87
N ASN A 218 4.46 -4.78 39.18
CA ASN A 218 4.75 -5.28 40.52
C ASN A 218 4.79 -4.16 41.57
N GLU A 219 5.39 -3.01 41.23
CA GLU A 219 5.41 -1.83 42.10
C GLU A 219 4.00 -1.28 42.37
N ARG A 220 3.15 -1.19 41.33
CA ARG A 220 1.73 -0.81 41.49
C ARG A 220 0.97 -1.77 42.40
N GLN A 221 1.20 -3.08 42.27
CA GLN A 221 0.55 -4.08 43.11
C GLN A 221 1.06 -4.02 44.56
N GLY A 222 2.35 -3.78 44.78
CA GLY A 222 2.96 -3.59 46.09
C GLY A 222 2.41 -2.35 46.82
N GLN A 223 2.31 -1.22 46.13
CA GLN A 223 1.73 0.02 46.69
C GLN A 223 0.26 -0.18 47.09
N ARG A 224 -0.54 -0.89 46.28
CA ARG A 224 -1.95 -1.20 46.60
C ARG A 224 -2.11 -2.13 47.79
N ARG A 225 -1.13 -3.02 48.05
CA ARG A 225 -1.14 -3.90 49.23
C ARG A 225 -0.69 -3.18 50.51
N GLY A 226 0.27 -2.26 50.42
CA GLY A 226 0.72 -1.43 51.55
C GLY A 226 -0.29 -0.37 52.03
N LEU A 227 -1.28 -0.03 51.20
CA LEU A 227 -2.40 0.88 51.54
C LEU A 227 -3.58 0.17 52.24
N ARG A 228 -3.50 -1.14 52.51
CA ARG A 228 -4.54 -1.95 53.17
C ARG A 228 -4.14 -2.45 54.56
N THR A 229 -3.04 -1.95 55.12
CA THR A 229 -2.59 -2.16 56.50
C THR A 229 -2.59 -0.84 57.23
#